data_AF-A0A7X0PLZ0-F1
#
_entry.id   AF-A0A7X0PLZ0-F1
#
_cell.length_a   1.000
_cell.length_b   1.000
_cell.length_c   1.000
_cell.angle_alpha   90.00
_cell.angle_beta   90.00
_cell.angle_gamma   90.00
#
_symmetry.space_group_name_H-M   'P 1'
#
loop_
_entity.id
_entity.type
_entity.pdbx_description
1 polymer ?
#
loop_
_entity_poly.entity_id
_entity_poly.type
_entity_poly.pdbx_seq_one_letter_code
_entity_poly.pdbx_strand_id
1 'polypeptide(L)'
;MTPTAAAADNPPPPPATRDDFLPFIPTHNLQTLAILISLPAGLQTCLLAELRRGNPLVQVERADWPHPGSLFISLGELFDPATRAMAPGLGVAWRQVNDPHYWREDLSQVRDGVEHLVVC
;
A
#
# COMPACT_ATOMS: atom_id res chain seq x y z
N MET A 1 36.31 5.54 -55.35
CA MET A 1 35.97 4.20 -54.81
C MET A 1 35.68 4.33 -53.33
N THR A 2 34.39 4.37 -52.96
CA THR A 2 33.88 3.96 -51.64
C THR A 2 32.36 3.75 -51.76
N PRO A 3 31.78 2.67 -51.20
CA PRO A 3 30.45 2.20 -51.59
C PRO A 3 29.31 2.76 -50.72
N THR A 4 28.16 3.00 -51.36
CA THR A 4 26.85 3.22 -50.74
C THR A 4 26.38 1.93 -50.04
N ALA A 5 26.10 2.00 -48.74
CA ALA A 5 25.54 0.90 -47.98
C ALA A 5 24.06 0.68 -48.35
N ALA A 6 23.74 -0.56 -48.73
CA ALA A 6 22.38 -1.00 -48.99
C ALA A 6 21.56 -1.05 -47.70
N ALA A 7 20.33 -0.55 -47.73
CA ALA A 7 19.35 -0.71 -46.67
C ALA A 7 18.94 -2.18 -46.57
N ALA A 8 19.19 -2.80 -45.41
CA ALA A 8 18.72 -4.15 -45.11
C ALA A 8 17.20 -4.12 -44.91
N ASP A 9 16.50 -4.90 -45.73
CA ASP A 9 15.08 -5.20 -45.62
C ASP A 9 14.86 -6.02 -44.33
N ASN A 10 14.33 -5.38 -43.28
CA ASN A 10 14.01 -6.07 -42.04
C ASN A 10 12.70 -6.86 -42.25
N PRO A 11 12.66 -8.17 -41.94
CA PRO A 11 11.44 -8.95 -42.05
C PRO A 11 10.35 -8.37 -41.14
N PRO A 12 9.07 -8.47 -41.53
CA PRO A 12 7.97 -7.97 -40.72
C PRO A 12 7.96 -8.68 -39.36
N PRO A 13 7.61 -7.97 -38.27
CA PRO A 13 7.52 -8.57 -36.95
C PRO A 13 6.51 -9.74 -36.99
N PRO A 14 6.78 -10.82 -36.23
CA PRO A 14 5.88 -11.97 -36.20
C PRO A 14 4.48 -11.55 -35.69
N PRO A 15 3.42 -12.21 -36.17
CA PRO A 15 2.06 -11.92 -35.71
C PRO A 15 1.96 -12.20 -34.20
N ALA A 16 1.45 -11.22 -33.45
CA ALA A 16 1.20 -11.32 -32.02
C ALA A 16 0.37 -12.58 -31.71
N THR A 17 0.85 -13.41 -30.78
CA THR A 17 0.14 -14.63 -30.38
C THR A 17 -0.92 -14.30 -29.34
N ARG A 18 -1.87 -15.22 -29.12
CA ARG A 18 -3.00 -15.03 -28.20
C ARG A 18 -2.57 -14.76 -26.74
N ASP A 19 -1.31 -15.07 -26.39
CA ASP A 19 -0.71 -14.80 -25.08
C ASP A 19 -0.20 -13.36 -24.92
N ASP A 20 -0.04 -12.60 -26.01
CA ASP A 20 0.30 -11.16 -25.97
C ASP A 20 -0.87 -10.27 -25.52
N PHE A 21 -2.06 -10.87 -25.34
CA PHE A 21 -3.29 -10.20 -24.92
C PHE A 21 -3.60 -10.35 -23.43
N LEU A 22 -2.64 -10.74 -22.59
CA LEU A 22 -2.80 -10.50 -21.16
C LEU A 22 -2.76 -8.98 -20.95
N PRO A 23 -3.86 -8.33 -20.51
CA PRO A 23 -3.80 -6.91 -20.21
C PRO A 23 -2.72 -6.72 -19.15
N PHE A 24 -1.89 -5.69 -19.30
CA PHE A 24 -1.04 -5.22 -18.21
C PHE A 24 -1.96 -4.90 -17.03
N ILE A 25 -2.13 -5.87 -16.13
CA ILE A 25 -2.80 -5.65 -14.87
C ILE A 25 -1.73 -5.00 -14.00
N PRO A 26 -1.85 -3.71 -13.64
CA PRO A 26 -0.89 -3.08 -12.74
C PRO A 26 -0.90 -3.83 -11.41
N THR A 27 0.08 -4.71 -11.23
CA THR A 27 0.21 -5.62 -10.08
C THR A 27 0.33 -4.88 -8.76
N HIS A 28 0.85 -3.65 -8.80
CA HIS A 28 0.95 -2.76 -7.65
C HIS A 28 -0.42 -2.47 -7.02
N ASN A 29 -1.47 -2.32 -7.83
CA ASN A 29 -2.82 -2.09 -7.32
C ASN A 29 -3.40 -3.35 -6.65
N LEU A 30 -3.15 -4.53 -7.23
CA LEU A 30 -3.62 -5.79 -6.66
C LEU A 30 -2.89 -6.14 -5.35
N GLN A 31 -1.58 -5.93 -5.29
CA GLN A 31 -0.80 -6.15 -4.07
C GLN A 31 -1.21 -5.19 -2.95
N THR A 32 -1.40 -3.91 -3.29
CA THR A 32 -1.91 -2.90 -2.35
C THR A 32 -3.27 -3.33 -1.79
N LEU A 33 -4.21 -3.69 -2.66
CA LEU A 33 -5.52 -4.16 -2.24
C LEU A 33 -5.42 -5.42 -1.37
N ALA A 34 -4.57 -6.38 -1.73
CA ALA A 34 -4.33 -7.60 -0.95
C ALA A 34 -3.80 -7.31 0.46
N ILE A 35 -2.96 -6.29 0.62
CA ILE A 35 -2.47 -5.85 1.93
C ILE A 35 -3.63 -5.21 2.73
N LEU A 36 -4.36 -4.28 2.11
CA LEU A 36 -5.46 -3.57 2.76
C LEU A 36 -6.56 -4.52 3.25
N ILE A 37 -6.95 -5.51 2.45
CA ILE A 37 -7.95 -6.52 2.86
C ILE A 37 -7.42 -7.47 3.94
N SER A 38 -6.10 -7.56 4.10
CA SER A 38 -5.46 -8.43 5.10
C SER A 38 -5.23 -7.74 6.44
N LEU A 39 -5.48 -6.43 6.58
CA LEU A 39 -5.39 -5.73 7.86
C LEU A 39 -6.34 -6.34 8.91
N PRO A 40 -6.02 -6.26 10.20
CA PRO A 40 -6.99 -6.51 11.26
C PRO A 40 -8.26 -5.66 11.10
N ALA A 41 -9.43 -6.20 11.43
CA ALA A 41 -10.72 -5.57 11.15
C ALA A 41 -10.90 -4.20 11.79
N GLY A 42 -10.33 -3.98 12.99
CA GLY A 42 -10.36 -2.69 13.66
C GLY A 42 -9.57 -1.64 12.87
N LEU A 43 -8.33 -1.97 12.48
CA LEU A 43 -7.51 -1.11 11.63
C LEU A 43 -8.13 -0.86 10.25
N GLN A 44 -8.75 -1.86 9.62
CA GLN A 44 -9.49 -1.66 8.37
C GLN A 44 -10.59 -0.62 8.53
N THR A 45 -11.33 -0.69 9.64
CA THR A 45 -12.44 0.23 9.92
C THR A 45 -11.95 1.65 10.14
N CYS A 46 -10.88 1.83 10.93
CA CYS A 46 -10.25 3.14 11.14
C CYS A 46 -9.68 3.69 9.83
N LEU A 47 -8.93 2.88 9.08
CA LEU A 47 -8.36 3.29 7.80
C LEU A 47 -9.45 3.72 6.82
N LEU A 48 -10.52 2.94 6.67
CA LEU A 48 -11.63 3.29 5.79
C LEU A 48 -12.33 4.59 6.21
N ALA A 49 -12.40 4.89 7.51
CA ALA A 49 -12.93 6.16 8.00
C ALA A 49 -12.05 7.33 7.55
N GLU A 50 -10.73 7.22 7.65
CA GLU A 50 -9.77 8.23 7.18
C GLU A 50 -9.82 8.42 5.66
N LEU A 51 -9.84 7.34 4.89
CA LEU A 51 -9.93 7.40 3.42
C LEU A 51 -11.22 8.07 2.96
N ARG A 52 -12.35 7.80 3.63
CA ARG A 52 -13.64 8.47 3.35
C ARG A 52 -13.60 9.97 3.65
N ARG A 53 -12.72 10.42 4.53
CA ARG A 53 -12.48 11.84 4.84
C ARG A 53 -11.49 12.50 3.88
N GLY A 54 -10.88 11.72 2.98
CA GLY A 54 -9.91 12.22 2.01
C GLY A 54 -8.47 12.23 2.51
N ASN A 55 -8.16 11.55 3.61
CA ASN A 55 -6.78 11.36 4.05
C ASN A 55 -6.07 10.43 3.05
N PRO A 56 -5.02 10.88 2.33
CA PRO A 56 -4.44 10.09 1.25
C PRO A 56 -3.58 8.95 1.77
N LEU A 57 -3.61 7.80 1.06
CA LEU A 57 -2.62 6.74 1.24
C LEU A 57 -1.27 7.18 0.69
N VAL A 58 -0.23 7.10 1.51
CA VAL A 58 1.16 7.41 1.13
C VAL A 58 1.94 6.13 0.88
N GLN A 59 1.79 5.13 1.75
CA GLN A 59 2.54 3.87 1.69
C GLN A 59 1.66 2.70 2.15
N VAL A 60 1.79 1.57 1.47
CA VAL A 60 1.12 0.31 1.83
C VAL A 60 2.09 -0.83 1.60
N GLU A 61 2.51 -1.51 2.67
CA GLU A 61 3.50 -2.57 2.57
C GLU A 61 3.31 -3.68 3.60
N ARG A 62 3.87 -4.84 3.27
CA ARG A 62 4.19 -5.87 4.27
C ARG A 62 5.57 -5.51 4.80
N ALA A 63 5.62 -5.14 6.07
CA ALA A 63 6.86 -4.80 6.75
C ALA A 63 7.22 -5.91 7.72
N ASP A 64 8.51 -6.20 7.87
CA ASP A 64 8.98 -7.09 8.95
C ASP A 64 9.24 -6.33 10.26
N TRP A 65 8.52 -5.22 10.44
CA TRP A 65 8.58 -4.35 11.60
C TRP A 65 7.16 -3.87 11.97
N PRO A 66 6.78 -3.82 13.26
CA PRO A 66 7.59 -4.12 14.46
C PRO A 66 7.90 -5.61 14.63
N HIS A 67 7.13 -6.48 13.99
CA HIS A 67 7.36 -7.92 13.94
C HIS A 67 7.42 -8.45 12.50
N PRO A 68 8.06 -9.60 12.24
CA PRO A 68 7.97 -10.26 10.93
C PRO A 68 6.52 -10.45 10.48
N GLY A 69 6.22 -10.09 9.24
CA GLY A 69 4.86 -10.18 8.68
C GLY A 69 3.87 -9.10 9.15
N SER A 70 4.36 -8.03 9.78
CA SER A 70 3.54 -6.85 10.08
C SER A 70 3.03 -6.21 8.79
N LEU A 71 1.94 -5.46 8.93
CA LEU A 71 1.40 -4.66 7.84
C LEU A 71 1.59 -3.21 8.25
N PHE A 72 2.14 -2.42 7.34
CA PHE A 72 2.46 -1.02 7.58
C PHE A 72 1.79 -0.17 6.52
N ILE A 73 0.99 0.79 6.98
CA ILE A 73 0.27 1.73 6.14
C ILE A 73 0.57 3.12 6.64
N SER A 74 0.93 4.02 5.73
CA SER A 74 1.13 5.44 6.03
C SER A 74 0.08 6.29 5.34
N LEU A 75 -0.46 7.25 6.08
CA LEU A 75 -1.40 8.28 5.62
C LEU A 75 -0.71 9.64 5.56
N GLY A 76 -1.21 10.52 4.70
CA GLY A 76 -0.60 11.84 4.48
C GLY A 76 -0.98 12.90 5.50
N GLU A 77 -2.10 12.70 6.21
CA GLU A 77 -2.63 13.66 7.20
C GLU A 77 -2.85 12.97 8.54
N LEU A 78 -2.91 13.77 9.62
CA LEU A 78 -3.23 13.28 10.96
C LEU A 78 -4.58 12.56 11.02
N PHE A 79 -4.71 11.59 11.92
CA PHE A 79 -5.98 10.96 12.22
C PHE A 79 -7.02 11.98 12.70
N ASP A 80 -8.24 11.86 12.17
CA ASP A 80 -9.37 12.66 12.63
C ASP A 80 -9.70 12.33 14.11
N PRO A 81 -10.10 13.31 14.94
CA PRO A 81 -10.47 13.07 16.34
C PRO A 81 -11.56 12.01 16.51
N ALA A 82 -12.50 11.88 15.56
CA ALA A 82 -13.53 10.85 15.61
C ALA A 82 -12.94 9.44 15.42
N THR A 83 -11.90 9.30 14.58
CA THR A 83 -11.18 8.04 14.37
C THR A 83 -10.42 7.63 15.63
N ARG A 84 -9.78 8.58 16.31
CA ARG A 84 -9.11 8.35 17.59
C ARG A 84 -10.09 7.90 18.67
N ALA A 85 -11.27 8.52 18.72
CA ALA A 85 -12.31 8.20 19.70
C ALA A 85 -12.92 6.80 19.49
N MET A 86 -13.08 6.34 18.24
CA MET A 86 -13.64 5.02 17.95
C MET A 86 -12.62 3.87 18.09
N ALA A 87 -11.32 4.13 17.91
CA ALA A 87 -10.27 3.10 17.85
C ALA A 87 -10.29 2.11 19.04
N PRO A 88 -10.37 2.56 20.31
CA PRO A 88 -10.38 1.64 21.45
C PRO A 88 -11.55 0.66 21.43
N GLY A 89 -12.73 1.10 20.98
CA GLY A 89 -13.92 0.24 20.84
C GLY A 89 -13.80 -0.83 19.75
N LEU A 90 -12.80 -0.70 18.87
CA LEU A 90 -12.48 -1.63 17.78
C LEU A 90 -11.27 -2.52 18.11
N GLY A 91 -10.76 -2.45 19.35
CA GLY A 91 -9.53 -3.14 19.75
C GLY A 91 -8.28 -2.57 19.07
N VAL A 92 -8.31 -1.30 18.67
CA VAL A 92 -7.18 -0.57 18.10
C VAL A 92 -6.63 0.38 19.15
N ALA A 93 -5.34 0.29 19.41
CA ALA A 93 -4.64 1.26 20.25
C ALA A 93 -4.29 2.49 19.40
N TRP A 94 -4.63 3.68 19.87
CA TRP A 94 -4.10 4.92 19.31
C TRP A 94 -2.98 5.45 20.21
N ARG A 95 -1.87 5.88 19.62
CA ARG A 95 -0.78 6.54 20.34
C ARG A 95 -0.35 7.80 19.61
N GLN A 96 -0.10 8.82 20.40
CA GLN A 96 0.64 9.99 19.93
C GLN A 96 2.14 9.74 20.14
N VAL A 97 2.87 9.61 19.04
CA VAL A 97 4.31 9.30 19.03
C VAL A 97 5.14 10.59 18.96
N ASN A 98 4.76 11.52 18.08
CA ASN A 98 5.44 12.79 17.81
C ASN A 98 6.96 12.63 17.55
N ASP A 99 7.37 11.59 16.84
CA ASP A 99 8.78 11.43 16.49
C ASP A 99 9.10 12.30 15.26
N PRO A 100 10.06 13.25 15.35
CA PRO A 100 10.40 14.15 14.24
C PRO A 100 10.94 13.43 12.99
N HIS A 101 11.43 12.20 13.14
CA HIS A 101 12.09 11.44 12.08
C HIS A 101 11.19 10.36 11.46
N TYR A 102 10.07 10.02 12.10
CA TYR A 102 9.25 8.88 11.69
C TYR A 102 7.80 9.28 11.42
N TRP A 103 6.97 9.37 12.46
CA TRP A 103 5.55 9.73 12.36
C TRP A 103 5.06 10.34 13.66
N ARG A 104 3.89 10.97 13.57
CA ARG A 104 3.30 11.73 14.66
C ARG A 104 2.32 10.90 15.47
N GLU A 105 1.52 10.07 14.81
CA GLU A 105 0.53 9.23 15.47
C GLU A 105 0.53 7.84 14.85
N ASP A 106 0.21 6.83 15.66
CA ASP A 106 -0.06 5.48 15.17
C ASP A 106 -1.38 4.93 15.70
N LEU A 107 -1.95 4.05 14.89
CA LEU A 107 -2.99 3.11 15.24
C LEU A 107 -2.39 1.71 15.15
N SER A 108 -2.45 0.94 16.23
CA SER A 108 -1.92 -0.42 16.26
C SER A 108 -2.98 -1.45 16.67
N GLN A 109 -2.87 -2.64 16.08
CA GLN A 109 -3.69 -3.78 16.45
C GLN A 109 -2.90 -5.06 16.31
N VAL A 110 -2.93 -5.88 17.36
CA VAL A 110 -2.30 -7.20 17.38
C VAL A 110 -3.29 -8.25 16.88
N ARG A 111 -2.86 -9.08 15.92
CA ARG A 111 -3.59 -10.27 15.48
C ARG A 111 -2.62 -11.44 15.42
N ASP A 112 -2.97 -12.54 16.07
CA ASP A 112 -2.14 -13.76 16.13
C ASP A 112 -0.69 -13.51 16.59
N GLY A 113 -0.51 -12.56 17.51
CA GLY A 113 0.80 -12.19 18.06
C GLY A 113 1.64 -11.25 17.17
N VAL A 114 1.12 -10.82 16.03
CA VAL A 114 1.77 -9.85 15.13
C VAL A 114 1.07 -8.49 15.27
N GLU A 115 1.83 -7.44 15.54
CA GLU A 115 1.34 -6.07 15.60
C GLU A 115 1.33 -5.45 14.19
N HIS A 116 0.20 -4.86 13.82
CA HIS A 116 0.04 -4.16 12.56
C HIS A 116 -0.17 -2.66 12.82
N LEU A 117 0.24 -1.81 11.88
CA LEU A 117 0.28 -0.36 12.07
C LEU A 117 -0.37 0.39 10.91
N VAL A 118 -1.09 1.45 11.29
CA VAL A 118 -1.42 2.57 10.41
C VAL A 118 -0.82 3.82 11.06
N VAL A 119 -0.06 4.61 10.32
CA VAL A 119 0.67 5.79 10.83
C VAL A 119 0.34 7.05 10.03
N CYS A 120 0.62 8.22 10.64
CA CYS A 120 0.56 9.54 10.01
C CYS A 120 1.50 10.54 10.69
#